data_AF-A0A2J0MCQ2-F1
#
_entry.id   AF-A0A2J0MCQ2-F1
#
_cell.length_a   1.000
_cell.length_b   1.000
_cell.length_c   1.000
_cell.angle_alpha   90.00
_cell.angle_beta   90.00
_cell.angle_gamma   90.00
#
_symmetry.space_group_name_H-M   'P 1'
#
loop_
_entity.id
_entity.type
_entity.pdbx_description
1 polymer ?
#
loop_
_entity_poly.entity_id
_entity_poly.type
_entity_poly.pdbx_seq_one_letter_code
_entity_poly.pdbx_strand_id
1 'polypeptide(L)'
;MKVKAELDLKVEMGGVSHDGTGCQGYLPEDTRYEEIVRVFGQPQFGKSLDGKTKVEWVGRINDLVFTVYDYKSRLEPQQNTDWHIGGKMKFVAELVSIYFKTKQ
;
A
#
# COMPACT_ATOMS: atom_id res chain seq x y z
N MET A 1 -16.85 24.67 12.59
CA MET A 1 -16.17 25.31 11.45
C MET A 1 -15.99 24.26 10.36
N LYS A 2 -16.33 24.54 9.11
CA LYS A 2 -16.10 23.61 7.99
C LYS A 2 -14.86 24.10 7.22
N VAL A 3 -13.93 23.20 6.95
CA VAL A 3 -12.75 23.45 6.12
C VAL A 3 -12.82 22.51 4.93
N LYS A 4 -12.55 23.03 3.74
CA LYS A 4 -12.35 22.24 2.52
C LYS A 4 -10.86 22.33 2.17
N ALA A 5 -10.27 21.19 1.81
CA ALA A 5 -8.91 21.11 1.30
C ALA A 5 -8.92 20.27 0.03
N GLU A 6 -8.05 20.63 -0.91
CA GLU A 6 -7.80 19.90 -2.15
C GLU A 6 -6.35 19.42 -2.12
N LEU A 7 -6.11 18.19 -2.56
CA LEU A 7 -4.79 17.58 -2.59
C LEU A 7 -4.50 17.04 -3.98
N ASP A 8 -3.35 17.43 -4.52
CA ASP A 8 -2.77 16.81 -5.70
C ASP A 8 -1.81 15.68 -5.26
N LEU A 9 -2.16 14.46 -5.64
CA LEU A 9 -1.38 13.25 -5.33
C LEU A 9 -0.83 12.65 -6.62
N LYS A 10 0.50 12.61 -6.72
CA LYS A 10 1.24 11.92 -7.78
C LYS A 10 1.67 10.57 -7.27
N VAL A 11 1.20 9.50 -7.91
CA VAL A 11 1.56 8.12 -7.59
C VAL A 11 2.37 7.49 -8.73
N GLU A 12 3.49 6.89 -8.38
CA GLU A 12 4.38 6.17 -9.30
C GLU A 12 4.69 4.79 -8.73
N MET A 13 4.56 3.73 -9.53
CA MET A 13 4.78 2.35 -9.09
C MET A 13 6.12 1.80 -9.59
N GLY A 14 6.78 0.98 -8.76
CA GLY A 14 8.05 0.33 -9.07
C GLY A 14 9.26 1.27 -9.13
N GLY A 15 10.45 0.72 -9.35
CA GLY A 15 11.68 1.51 -9.56
C GLY A 15 12.20 2.26 -8.32
N VAL A 16 11.78 1.87 -7.12
CA VAL A 16 12.16 2.52 -5.86
C VAL A 16 12.58 1.48 -4.82
N SER A 17 13.59 1.78 -4.01
CA SER A 17 13.94 0.92 -2.87
C SER A 17 12.93 1.09 -1.75
N HIS A 18 12.45 -0.02 -1.21
CA HIS A 18 11.57 -0.11 -0.04
C HIS A 18 12.34 -0.35 1.27
N ASP A 19 13.67 -0.28 1.24
CA ASP A 19 14.50 -0.54 2.41
C ASP A 19 14.26 0.49 3.53
N GLY A 20 14.22 -0.02 4.76
CA GLY A 20 13.94 0.79 5.94
C GLY A 20 12.50 1.28 6.05
N THR A 21 11.58 0.78 5.21
CA THR A 21 10.14 0.95 5.45
C THR A 21 9.65 0.01 6.54
N GLY A 22 8.59 0.40 7.23
CA GLY A 22 7.89 -0.42 8.21
C GLY A 22 6.40 -0.10 8.20
N CYS A 23 5.59 -0.91 8.88
CA CYS A 23 4.13 -0.69 8.95
C CYS A 23 3.80 0.70 9.53
N GLN A 24 3.07 1.50 8.75
CA GLN A 24 2.61 2.84 9.12
C GLN A 24 1.09 2.94 9.22
N GLY A 25 0.36 1.98 8.65
CA GLY A 25 -1.10 1.92 8.66
C GLY A 25 -1.60 0.76 7.81
N TYR A 26 -2.88 0.81 7.46
CA TYR A 26 -3.59 -0.26 6.76
C TYR A 26 -4.43 0.33 5.62
N LEU A 27 -4.64 -0.47 4.56
CA LEU A 27 -5.70 -0.15 3.60
C LEU A 27 -7.08 -0.26 4.27
N PRO A 28 -8.15 0.28 3.65
CA PRO A 28 -9.50 0.14 4.18
C PRO A 28 -9.86 -1.31 4.48
N GLU A 29 -10.65 -1.54 5.52
CA GLU A 29 -11.16 -2.88 5.85
C GLU A 29 -11.89 -3.50 4.64
N ASP A 30 -11.85 -4.83 4.56
CA ASP A 30 -12.41 -5.63 3.47
C ASP A 30 -11.81 -5.41 2.07
N THR A 31 -10.73 -4.61 1.94
CA THR A 31 -10.01 -4.43 0.67
C THR A 31 -9.52 -5.76 0.14
N ARG A 32 -9.93 -6.12 -1.08
CA ARG A 32 -9.55 -7.37 -1.75
C ARG A 32 -8.35 -7.18 -2.67
N TYR A 33 -7.62 -8.27 -2.92
CA TYR A 33 -6.43 -8.28 -3.78
C TYR A 33 -6.66 -7.63 -5.15
N GLU A 34 -7.78 -7.92 -5.80
CA GLU A 34 -8.11 -7.36 -7.12
C GLU A 34 -8.29 -5.84 -7.11
N GLU A 35 -8.71 -5.26 -5.98
CA GLU A 35 -8.88 -3.81 -5.86
C GLU A 35 -7.51 -3.13 -5.79
N ILE A 36 -6.57 -3.73 -5.05
CA ILE A 36 -5.16 -3.31 -5.03
C ILE A 36 -4.57 -3.40 -6.42
N VAL A 37 -4.82 -4.50 -7.14
CA VAL A 37 -4.36 -4.66 -8.52
C VAL A 37 -4.96 -3.62 -9.46
N ARG A 38 -6.25 -3.30 -9.30
CA ARG A 38 -6.91 -2.29 -10.13
C ARG A 38 -6.32 -0.88 -9.89
N VAL A 39 -5.97 -0.54 -8.65
CA VAL A 39 -5.47 0.79 -8.28
C VAL A 39 -3.97 0.95 -8.54
N PHE A 40 -3.17 -0.06 -8.24
CA PHE A 40 -1.71 0.01 -8.24
C PHE A 40 -1.03 -0.91 -9.28
N GLY A 41 -1.78 -1.67 -10.06
CA GLY A 41 -1.24 -2.66 -11.00
C GLY A 41 -0.83 -3.96 -10.31
N GLN A 42 -0.12 -4.84 -11.03
CA GLN A 42 0.37 -6.11 -10.46
C GLN A 42 1.45 -5.85 -9.38
N PRO A 43 1.56 -6.73 -8.36
CA PRO A 43 2.63 -6.61 -7.35
C PRO A 43 4.00 -6.72 -8.02
N GLN A 44 4.97 -5.95 -7.51
CA GLN A 44 6.34 -5.98 -8.02
C GLN A 44 7.15 -7.11 -7.39
N PHE A 45 6.77 -7.55 -6.19
CA PHE A 45 7.47 -8.60 -5.45
C PHE A 45 6.49 -9.68 -5.00
N GLY A 46 6.97 -10.92 -5.04
CA GLY A 46 6.28 -12.09 -4.53
C GLY A 46 6.75 -12.42 -3.10
N LYS A 47 6.78 -13.73 -2.80
CA LYS A 47 7.13 -14.22 -1.47
C LYS A 47 8.51 -13.72 -1.01
N SER A 48 8.52 -13.01 0.12
CA SER A 48 9.72 -12.57 0.82
C SER A 48 10.61 -13.74 1.27
N LEU A 49 11.92 -13.48 1.42
CA LEU A 49 12.91 -14.50 1.80
C LEU A 49 12.63 -15.13 3.17
N ASP A 50 12.10 -14.35 4.12
CA ASP A 50 11.73 -14.84 5.46
C ASP A 50 10.31 -15.41 5.52
N GLY A 51 9.60 -15.42 4.39
CA GLY A 51 8.28 -15.99 4.22
C GLY A 51 7.16 -15.22 4.93
N LYS A 52 7.41 -14.01 5.45
CA LYS A 52 6.39 -13.22 6.15
C LYS A 52 5.42 -12.53 5.21
N THR A 53 5.88 -12.10 4.05
CA THR A 53 5.08 -11.47 3.00
C THR A 53 5.02 -12.37 1.79
N LYS A 54 3.84 -12.47 1.16
CA LYS A 54 3.56 -13.26 -0.04
C LYS A 54 3.50 -12.40 -1.30
N VAL A 55 3.03 -11.16 -1.18
CA VAL A 55 2.99 -10.17 -2.27
C VAL A 55 3.27 -8.77 -1.73
N GLU A 56 3.95 -7.96 -2.52
CA GLU A 56 4.24 -6.57 -2.19
C GLU A 56 4.18 -5.66 -3.41
N TRP A 57 3.52 -4.52 -3.24
CA TRP A 57 3.57 -3.38 -4.13
C TRP A 57 4.47 -2.32 -3.53
N VAL A 58 5.26 -1.68 -4.39
CA VAL A 58 6.18 -0.63 -3.98
C VAL A 58 6.01 0.57 -4.91
N GLY A 59 5.91 1.76 -4.34
CA GLY A 59 5.75 2.99 -5.12
C GLY A 59 6.18 4.24 -4.37
N ARG A 60 5.94 5.39 -5.02
CA ARG A 60 6.05 6.73 -4.44
C ARG A 60 4.71 7.43 -4.51
N ILE A 61 4.37 8.14 -3.45
CA ILE A 61 3.27 9.11 -3.41
C ILE A 61 3.86 10.46 -3.01
N ASN A 62 3.82 11.44 -3.92
CA ASN A 62 4.48 12.75 -3.74
C ASN A 62 5.93 12.60 -3.23
N ASP A 63 6.73 11.79 -3.94
CA ASP A 63 8.14 11.44 -3.62
C ASP A 63 8.37 10.62 -2.34
N LEU A 64 7.33 10.34 -1.57
CA LEU A 64 7.41 9.50 -0.38
C LEU A 64 7.24 8.03 -0.76
N VAL A 65 8.23 7.20 -0.40
CA VAL A 65 8.17 5.75 -0.63
C VAL A 65 7.08 5.12 0.24
N PHE A 66 6.25 4.30 -0.39
CA PHE A 66 5.29 3.44 0.28
C PHE A 66 5.37 2.00 -0.21
N THR A 67 4.90 1.09 0.63
CA THR A 67 4.61 -0.29 0.21
C THR A 67 3.18 -0.67 0.58
N VAL A 68 2.60 -1.62 -0.14
CA VAL A 68 1.38 -2.32 0.27
C VAL A 68 1.72 -3.80 0.27
N TYR A 69 1.39 -4.52 1.34
CA TYR A 69 1.79 -5.92 1.48
C TYR A 69 0.89 -6.69 2.43
N ASP A 70 0.83 -8.00 2.25
CA ASP A 70 0.35 -8.90 3.30
C ASP A 70 1.47 -9.15 4.31
N TYR A 71 1.12 -9.35 5.58
CA TYR A 71 2.11 -9.62 6.61
C TYR A 71 1.70 -10.74 7.54
N LYS A 72 2.48 -11.82 7.50
CA LYS A 72 2.28 -13.07 8.25
C LYS A 72 0.86 -13.64 8.09
N SER A 73 0.21 -13.35 6.95
CA SER A 73 -1.13 -13.86 6.68
C SER A 73 -1.07 -15.37 6.43
N ARG A 74 -2.02 -16.09 7.04
CA ARG A 74 -2.21 -17.53 6.79
C ARG A 74 -2.95 -17.78 5.48
N LEU A 75 -3.62 -16.77 4.94
CA LEU A 75 -4.44 -16.86 3.73
C LEU A 75 -3.61 -16.59 2.48
N GLU A 76 -4.01 -17.17 1.35
CA GLU A 76 -3.44 -16.77 0.05
C GLU A 76 -3.82 -15.32 -0.28
N PRO A 77 -2.99 -14.58 -1.04
CA PRO A 77 -3.23 -13.17 -1.33
C PRO A 77 -4.65 -12.88 -1.84
N GLN A 78 -5.20 -13.75 -2.69
CA GLN A 78 -6.53 -13.58 -3.29
C GLN A 78 -7.69 -13.72 -2.28
N GLN A 79 -7.41 -14.26 -1.10
CA GLN A 79 -8.36 -14.44 0.01
C GLN A 79 -8.10 -13.45 1.16
N ASN A 80 -7.05 -12.64 1.06
CA ASN A 80 -6.62 -11.74 2.13
C ASN A 80 -7.38 -10.41 2.07
N THR A 81 -7.76 -9.90 3.25
CA THR A 81 -8.40 -8.59 3.43
C THR A 81 -7.64 -7.67 4.39
N ASP A 82 -6.55 -8.16 4.99
CA ASP A 82 -5.68 -7.39 5.89
C ASP A 82 -4.39 -7.00 5.16
N TRP A 83 -4.30 -5.72 4.80
CA TRP A 83 -3.21 -5.18 3.99
C TRP A 83 -2.52 -4.04 4.71
N HIS A 84 -1.22 -4.24 4.96
CA HIS A 84 -0.38 -3.23 5.58
C HIS A 84 0.03 -2.18 4.54
N ILE A 85 0.16 -0.94 5.00
CA ILE A 85 0.83 0.13 4.29
C ILE A 85 2.18 0.38 4.96
N GLY A 86 3.26 0.18 4.21
CA GLY A 86 4.62 0.46 4.64
C GLY A 86 5.05 1.87 4.26
N GLY A 87 5.98 2.42 5.03
CA GLY A 87 6.59 3.71 4.77
C GLY A 87 7.58 4.10 5.86
N LYS A 88 8.17 5.29 5.72
CA LYS A 88 9.11 5.86 6.71
C LYS A 88 8.42 6.76 7.74
N MET A 89 7.15 7.11 7.51
CA MET A 89 6.36 7.97 8.39
C MET A 89 4.86 7.71 8.25
N LYS A 90 4.11 7.91 9.33
CA LYS A 90 2.65 7.69 9.38
C LYS A 90 1.87 8.42 8.29
N PHE A 91 2.29 9.63 7.94
CA PHE A 91 1.62 10.45 6.93
C PHE A 91 1.53 9.77 5.56
N VAL A 92 2.48 8.90 5.20
CA VAL A 92 2.45 8.14 3.96
C VAL A 92 1.22 7.22 3.90
N ALA A 93 0.89 6.56 5.01
CA ALA A 93 -0.27 5.68 5.07
C ALA A 93 -1.59 6.45 4.86
N GLU A 94 -1.70 7.66 5.40
CA GLU A 94 -2.87 8.52 5.19
C GLU A 94 -3.02 8.90 3.72
N LEU A 95 -1.93 9.34 3.07
CA LEU A 95 -1.97 9.71 1.64
C LEU A 95 -2.33 8.51 0.75
N VAL A 96 -1.74 7.34 1.01
CA VAL A 96 -2.05 6.11 0.27
C VAL A 96 -3.51 5.71 0.48
N SER A 97 -4.03 5.77 1.71
CA SER A 97 -5.43 5.44 2.03
C SER A 97 -6.40 6.41 1.34
N ILE A 98 -6.10 7.71 1.33
CA ILE A 98 -6.91 8.71 0.60
C ILE A 98 -6.89 8.41 -0.90
N TYR A 99 -5.71 8.25 -1.49
CA TYR A 99 -5.57 7.92 -2.92
C TYR A 99 -6.36 6.66 -3.28
N PHE A 100 -6.19 5.59 -2.49
CA PHE A 100 -6.85 4.32 -2.71
C PHE A 100 -8.38 4.45 -2.71
N LYS A 101 -8.96 5.11 -1.71
CA LYS A 101 -10.41 5.34 -1.60
C LYS A 101 -10.96 6.14 -2.78
N THR A 102 -10.19 7.06 -3.37
CA THR A 102 -10.65 7.84 -4.54
C THR A 102 -10.63 7.03 -5.85
N LYS A 103 -9.97 5.87 -5.87
CA LYS A 103 -9.84 4.99 -7.03
C LYS A 103 -10.58 3.66 -6.84
N GLN A 104 -11.25 3.48 -5.70
CA GLN A 104 -12.03 2.28 -5.38
C GLN A 104 -13.35 2.22 -6.17
#